data_AF-A0A3L8Q6D6-F1
#
_entry.id   AF-A0A3L8Q6D6-F1
#
_cell.length_a   1.000
_cell.length_b   1.000
_cell.length_c   1.000
_cell.angle_alpha   90.00
_cell.angle_beta   90.00
_cell.angle_gamma   90.00
#
_symmetry.space_group_name_H-M   'P 1'
#
loop_
_entity.id
_entity.type
_entity.pdbx_description
1 polymer ?
#
loop_
_entity_poly.entity_id
_entity_poly.type
_entity_poly.pdbx_seq_one_letter_code
_entity_poly.pdbx_strand_id
1 'polypeptide(L)'
;HQENNNFCSVNINIGPGDCEWFAVHEHYWETISAFCDRHGVDYLTGSWWPILEDLYRSNIPVYRFVQRPGDLVWINAGTVHWVQATGWCNNIAWNVGPLTAYQYQLALERYEWNEVKNVKSIVPMIHVSWNVARTVKISDPDLYKMIK
;
A
#
# COMPACT_ATOMS: atom_id res chain seq x y z
N HIS A 1 -0.04 -4.82 -5.92
CA HIS A 1 -0.03 -3.35 -6.03
C HIS A 1 0.42 -2.72 -4.71
N GLN A 2 0.59 -1.39 -4.67
CA GLN A 2 0.54 -0.59 -3.45
C GLN A 2 -0.77 0.20 -3.45
N GLU A 3 -1.31 0.51 -2.28
CA GLU A 3 -2.53 1.32 -2.19
C GLU A 3 -2.32 2.71 -2.79
N ASN A 4 -3.42 3.33 -3.22
CA ASN A 4 -3.41 4.68 -3.75
C ASN A 4 -2.77 5.66 -2.77
N ASN A 5 -1.82 6.46 -3.26
CA ASN A 5 -1.02 7.38 -2.44
C ASN A 5 -0.44 6.72 -1.17
N ASN A 6 -0.09 5.43 -1.23
CA ASN A 6 0.50 4.66 -0.13
C ASN A 6 -0.28 4.72 1.21
N PHE A 7 -1.60 4.95 1.17
CA PHE A 7 -2.44 4.88 2.37
C PHE A 7 -2.49 3.46 2.94
N CYS A 8 -2.69 3.33 4.26
CA CYS A 8 -2.99 2.04 4.86
C CYS A 8 -4.32 1.48 4.33
N SER A 9 -4.46 0.15 4.40
CA SER A 9 -5.67 -0.56 4.01
C SER A 9 -6.19 -1.42 5.16
N VAL A 10 -7.51 -1.54 5.24
CA VAL A 10 -8.22 -2.47 6.11
C VAL A 10 -8.99 -3.43 5.22
N ASN A 11 -8.85 -4.72 5.44
CA ASN A 11 -9.63 -5.75 4.76
C ASN A 11 -10.21 -6.75 5.77
N ILE A 12 -11.49 -7.10 5.64
CA ILE A 12 -12.15 -8.12 6.45
C ILE A 12 -12.69 -9.21 5.52
N ASN A 13 -12.33 -10.46 5.80
CA ASN A 13 -12.90 -11.62 5.11
C ASN A 13 -14.24 -12.00 5.77
N ILE A 14 -15.31 -12.03 4.97
CA ILE A 14 -16.66 -12.41 5.41
C ILE A 14 -16.82 -13.94 5.41
N GLY A 15 -16.05 -14.65 4.59
CA GLY A 15 -16.14 -16.09 4.41
C GLY A 15 -17.22 -16.54 3.42
N PRO A 16 -17.53 -17.86 3.37
CA PRO A 16 -16.98 -18.92 4.24
C PRO A 16 -15.57 -19.39 3.87
N GLY A 17 -15.07 -19.10 2.67
CA GLY A 17 -13.72 -19.44 2.24
C GLY A 17 -12.64 -18.55 2.86
N ASP A 18 -11.39 -18.99 2.75
CA ASP A 18 -10.22 -18.25 3.18
C ASP A 18 -9.64 -17.39 2.03
N CYS A 19 -8.82 -16.40 2.38
CA CYS A 19 -7.92 -15.71 1.45
C CYS A 19 -6.47 -16.02 1.80
N GLU A 20 -5.61 -16.13 0.80
CA GLU A 20 -4.16 -16.17 0.97
C GLU A 20 -3.55 -14.83 0.55
N TRP A 21 -2.75 -14.27 1.45
CA TRP A 21 -2.09 -12.98 1.30
C TRP A 21 -0.59 -13.13 1.14
N PHE A 22 -0.04 -12.25 0.31
CA PHE A 22 1.39 -12.08 0.11
C PHE A 22 1.70 -10.59 0.24
N ALA A 23 2.73 -10.26 1.01
CA ALA A 23 3.13 -8.89 1.25
C ALA A 23 4.65 -8.75 1.31
N VAL A 24 5.13 -7.60 0.83
CA VAL A 24 6.52 -7.18 0.86
C VAL A 24 6.58 -5.76 1.44
N HIS A 25 7.55 -5.54 2.32
CA HIS A 25 7.77 -4.23 2.94
C HIS A 25 7.98 -3.14 1.89
N GLU A 26 7.47 -1.93 2.16
CA GLU A 26 7.51 -0.78 1.26
C GLU A 26 8.91 -0.55 0.66
N HIS A 27 9.96 -0.59 1.47
CA HIS A 27 11.37 -0.47 1.06
C HIS A 27 11.79 -1.19 -0.25
N TYR A 28 11.15 -2.32 -0.59
CA TYR A 28 11.52 -3.10 -1.78
C TYR A 28 10.70 -2.76 -3.04
N TRP A 29 9.79 -1.77 -2.98
CA TRP A 29 8.85 -1.46 -4.06
C TRP A 29 9.54 -1.11 -5.38
N GLU A 30 10.66 -0.39 -5.35
CA GLU A 30 11.42 -0.04 -6.56
C GLU A 30 12.04 -1.26 -7.22
N THR A 31 12.49 -2.23 -6.42
CA THR A 31 13.04 -3.49 -6.96
C THR A 31 11.94 -4.31 -7.62
N ILE A 32 10.72 -4.33 -7.03
CA ILE A 32 9.53 -4.93 -7.63
C ILE A 32 9.11 -4.18 -8.90
N SER A 33 9.19 -2.85 -8.91
CA SER A 33 8.94 -2.05 -10.11
C SER A 33 9.92 -2.42 -11.23
N ALA A 34 11.20 -2.61 -10.92
CA ALA A 34 12.20 -3.03 -11.91
C ALA A 34 11.93 -4.44 -12.47
N PHE A 35 11.37 -5.36 -11.68
CA PHE A 35 10.87 -6.63 -12.22
C PHE A 35 9.74 -6.40 -13.23
N CYS A 36 8.77 -5.54 -12.90
CA CYS A 36 7.66 -5.21 -13.80
C CYS A 36 8.18 -4.64 -15.13
N ASP A 37 9.10 -3.67 -15.07
CA ASP A 37 9.70 -3.05 -16.26
C ASP A 37 10.44 -4.09 -17.13
N ARG A 38 11.21 -4.99 -16.51
CA ARG A 38 11.92 -6.08 -17.25
C ARG A 38 10.97 -7.04 -17.97
N HIS A 39 9.76 -7.21 -17.45
CA HIS A 39 8.73 -8.05 -18.06
C HIS A 39 7.77 -7.24 -18.95
N GLY A 40 8.02 -5.95 -19.18
CA GLY A 40 7.21 -5.10 -20.04
C GLY A 40 5.82 -4.80 -19.50
N VAL A 41 5.63 -4.83 -18.17
CA VAL A 41 4.37 -4.49 -17.50
C VAL A 41 4.58 -3.26 -16.61
N ASP A 42 3.65 -2.31 -16.67
CA ASP A 42 3.75 -1.10 -15.84
C ASP A 42 3.48 -1.43 -14.36
N TYR A 43 4.34 -0.96 -13.46
CA TYR A 43 4.23 -1.24 -12.03
C TYR A 43 2.99 -0.61 -11.38
N LEU A 44 2.65 0.64 -11.74
CA LEU A 44 1.62 1.44 -11.06
C LEU A 44 0.21 1.10 -11.55
N THR A 45 0.05 0.75 -12.82
CA THR A 45 -1.24 0.60 -13.51
C THR A 45 -1.42 -0.76 -14.18
N GLY A 46 -0.35 -1.53 -14.34
CA GLY A 46 -0.40 -2.85 -14.94
C GLY A 46 -0.95 -3.94 -14.02
N SER A 47 -1.27 -5.08 -14.61
CA SER A 47 -1.68 -6.29 -13.89
C SER A 47 -0.52 -7.28 -13.87
N TRP A 48 0.02 -7.54 -12.69
CA TRP A 48 1.20 -8.37 -12.50
C TRP A 48 1.05 -9.26 -11.25
N TRP A 49 1.66 -10.45 -11.32
CA TRP A 49 1.73 -11.41 -10.22
C TRP A 49 3.19 -11.83 -10.01
N PRO A 50 3.82 -11.53 -8.86
CA PRO A 50 5.25 -11.79 -8.68
C PRO A 50 5.61 -13.27 -8.71
N ILE A 51 6.77 -13.57 -9.31
CA ILE A 51 7.42 -14.87 -9.21
C ILE A 51 8.19 -14.89 -7.88
N LEU A 52 7.74 -15.71 -6.92
CA LEU A 52 8.34 -15.76 -5.57
C LEU A 52 9.83 -16.08 -5.58
N GLU A 53 10.25 -16.96 -6.49
CA GLU A 53 11.66 -17.35 -6.66
C GLU A 53 12.54 -16.14 -7.04
N ASP A 54 12.05 -15.22 -7.86
CA ASP A 54 12.79 -14.02 -8.23
C ASP A 54 12.93 -13.07 -7.04
N LEU A 55 11.88 -12.94 -6.21
CA LEU A 55 11.93 -12.17 -4.97
C LEU A 55 12.96 -12.75 -4.00
N TYR A 56 12.97 -14.07 -3.82
CA TYR A 56 13.94 -14.75 -2.95
C TYR A 56 15.38 -14.61 -3.47
N ARG A 57 15.60 -14.71 -4.78
CA ARG A 57 16.92 -14.47 -5.40
C ARG A 57 17.39 -13.03 -5.25
N SER A 58 16.47 -12.07 -5.18
CA SER A 58 16.77 -10.67 -4.86
C SER A 58 16.80 -10.37 -3.36
N ASN A 59 16.77 -11.39 -2.50
CA ASN A 59 16.82 -11.26 -1.05
C ASN A 59 15.68 -10.39 -0.48
N ILE A 60 14.51 -10.45 -1.11
CA ILE A 60 13.31 -9.73 -0.69
C ILE A 60 12.46 -10.64 0.22
N PRO A 61 12.27 -10.28 1.50
CA PRO A 61 11.38 -11.03 2.38
C PRO A 61 9.93 -10.94 1.93
N VAL A 62 9.26 -12.10 1.86
CA VAL A 62 7.83 -12.19 1.53
C VAL A 62 7.08 -12.71 2.75
N TYR A 63 6.16 -11.89 3.28
CA TYR A 63 5.19 -12.31 4.28
C TYR A 63 4.06 -13.05 3.57
N ARG A 64 3.78 -14.29 3.98
CA ARG A 64 2.72 -15.13 3.41
C ARG A 64 1.85 -15.68 4.54
N PHE A 65 0.54 -15.49 4.45
CA PHE A 65 -0.39 -15.94 5.49
C PHE A 65 -1.80 -16.15 4.94
N VAL A 66 -2.62 -16.85 5.73
CA VAL A 66 -4.04 -17.10 5.45
C VAL A 66 -4.90 -16.19 6.30
N GLN A 67 -5.88 -15.53 5.69
CA GLN A 67 -6.93 -14.75 6.33
C GLN A 67 -8.23 -15.56 6.33
N ARG A 68 -8.66 -16.01 7.50
CA ARG A 68 -9.90 -16.78 7.69
C ARG A 68 -11.13 -15.88 7.82
N PRO A 69 -12.35 -16.41 7.73
CA PRO A 69 -13.56 -15.63 7.98
C PRO A 69 -13.52 -14.95 9.36
N GLY A 70 -13.78 -13.64 9.37
CA GLY A 70 -13.71 -12.79 10.57
C GLY A 70 -12.33 -12.17 10.83
N ASP A 71 -11.26 -12.66 10.18
CA ASP A 71 -9.93 -12.06 10.31
C ASP A 71 -9.89 -10.70 9.60
N LEU A 72 -9.31 -9.71 10.28
CA LEU A 72 -9.02 -8.38 9.75
C LEU A 72 -7.53 -8.29 9.40
N VAL A 73 -7.24 -7.93 8.16
CA VAL A 73 -5.89 -7.64 7.68
C VAL A 73 -5.68 -6.13 7.65
N TRP A 74 -4.65 -5.68 8.37
CA TRP A 74 -4.13 -4.31 8.30
C TRP A 74 -2.92 -4.27 7.38
N ILE A 75 -3.02 -3.57 6.26
CA ILE A 75 -1.91 -3.31 5.36
C ILE A 75 -1.33 -1.95 5.70
N ASN A 76 -0.08 -1.94 6.18
CA ASN A 76 0.58 -0.70 6.57
C ASN A 76 0.98 0.14 5.33
N ALA A 77 1.25 1.43 5.55
CA ALA A 77 1.54 2.39 4.50
C ALA A 77 2.59 1.89 3.51
N GLY A 78 2.27 1.97 2.22
CA GLY A 78 3.15 1.57 1.12
C GLY A 78 3.52 0.09 1.02
N THR A 79 2.94 -0.81 1.82
CA THR A 79 3.21 -2.25 1.69
C THR A 79 2.78 -2.76 0.31
N VAL A 80 3.69 -3.38 -0.42
CA VAL A 80 3.39 -4.04 -1.69
C VAL A 80 2.70 -5.35 -1.38
N HIS A 81 1.52 -5.62 -1.95
CA HIS A 81 0.80 -6.84 -1.66
C HIS A 81 -0.02 -7.36 -2.84
N TRP A 82 -0.35 -8.64 -2.79
CA TRP A 82 -1.25 -9.34 -3.71
C TRP A 82 -1.97 -10.48 -2.97
N VAL A 83 -3.15 -10.86 -3.46
CA VAL A 83 -4.10 -11.70 -2.72
C VAL A 83 -4.78 -12.67 -3.67
N GLN A 84 -5.06 -13.88 -3.19
CA GLN A 84 -5.93 -14.83 -3.86
C GLN A 84 -6.98 -15.41 -2.90
N ALA A 85 -8.19 -15.63 -3.39
CA ALA A 85 -9.17 -16.43 -2.67
C ALA A 85 -8.81 -17.91 -2.79
N THR A 86 -8.77 -18.65 -1.68
CA THR A 86 -8.53 -20.10 -1.69
C THR A 86 -9.83 -20.90 -1.64
N GLY A 87 -10.94 -20.24 -1.26
CA GLY A 87 -12.30 -20.76 -1.37
C GLY A 87 -13.28 -19.66 -1.79
N TRP A 88 -14.58 -19.96 -1.80
CA TRP A 88 -15.61 -18.95 -2.06
C TRP A 88 -15.80 -18.04 -0.85
N CYS A 89 -15.46 -16.78 -0.99
CA CYS A 89 -15.59 -15.78 0.07
C CYS A 89 -15.97 -14.42 -0.50
N ASN A 90 -16.48 -13.56 0.38
CA ASN A 90 -16.60 -12.13 0.13
C ASN A 90 -15.63 -11.39 1.04
N ASN A 91 -15.14 -10.23 0.60
CA ASN A 91 -14.32 -9.34 1.42
C ASN A 91 -14.88 -7.92 1.36
N ILE A 92 -14.71 -7.18 2.45
CA ILE A 92 -14.92 -5.74 2.48
C ILE A 92 -13.60 -5.05 2.79
N ALA A 93 -13.33 -3.92 2.13
CA ALA A 93 -12.09 -3.19 2.32
C ALA A 93 -12.26 -1.69 2.14
N TRP A 94 -11.40 -0.93 2.82
CA TRP A 94 -11.30 0.53 2.69
C TRP A 94 -9.92 1.01 3.13
N ASN A 95 -9.56 2.23 2.72
CA ASN A 95 -8.33 2.88 3.13
C ASN A 95 -8.52 3.74 4.37
N VAL A 96 -7.45 3.88 5.15
CA VAL A 96 -7.36 4.82 6.27
C VAL A 96 -5.97 5.45 6.26
N GLY A 97 -5.89 6.72 6.70
CA GLY A 97 -4.62 7.43 6.84
C GLY A 97 -4.34 7.75 8.30
N PRO A 98 -3.57 6.93 9.02
CA PRO A 98 -3.13 7.26 10.38
C PRO A 98 -2.39 8.59 10.41
N LEU A 99 -2.60 9.39 11.46
CA LEU A 99 -1.87 10.64 11.69
C LEU A 99 -0.47 10.36 12.24
N THR A 100 0.40 9.78 11.40
CA THR A 100 1.79 9.46 11.72
C THR A 100 2.72 10.06 10.67
N ALA A 101 3.95 10.40 11.07
CA ALA A 101 4.97 10.92 10.15
C ALA A 101 5.20 9.96 8.97
N TYR A 102 5.30 8.65 9.25
CA TYR A 102 5.53 7.63 8.23
C TYR A 102 4.41 7.56 7.17
N GLN A 103 3.13 7.60 7.58
CA GLN A 103 2.02 7.61 6.62
C GLN A 103 2.05 8.88 5.76
N TYR A 104 2.26 10.04 6.38
CA TYR A 104 2.25 11.32 5.66
C TYR A 104 3.40 11.43 4.66
N GLN A 105 4.60 11.03 5.09
CA GLN A 105 5.80 10.97 4.23
C GLN A 105 5.54 10.11 2.99
N LEU A 106 5.18 8.84 3.16
CA LEU A 106 4.97 7.93 2.03
C LEU A 106 3.83 8.38 1.09
N ALA A 107 2.83 9.06 1.64
CA ALA A 107 1.72 9.58 0.83
C ALA A 107 2.13 10.77 -0.04
N LEU A 108 3.00 11.65 0.47
CA LEU A 108 3.60 12.73 -0.31
C LEU A 108 4.61 12.21 -1.34
N GLU A 109 5.49 11.28 -0.95
CA GLU A 109 6.45 10.67 -1.87
C GLU A 109 5.75 10.01 -3.06
N ARG A 110 4.67 9.26 -2.82
CA ARG A 110 3.84 8.71 -3.91
C ARG A 110 3.11 9.79 -4.69
N TYR A 111 2.66 10.86 -4.05
CA TYR A 111 1.99 11.97 -4.73
C TYR A 111 2.90 12.63 -5.77
N GLU A 112 4.15 12.92 -5.40
CA GLU A 112 5.16 13.48 -6.31
C GLU A 112 5.60 12.45 -7.37
N TRP A 113 5.81 11.20 -6.98
CA TRP A 113 6.17 10.14 -7.94
C TRP A 113 5.09 9.92 -9.01
N ASN A 114 3.82 9.99 -8.61
CA ASN A 114 2.70 9.92 -9.53
C ASN A 114 2.74 11.06 -10.56
N GLU A 115 3.09 12.29 -10.15
CA GLU A 115 3.26 13.42 -11.07
C GLU A 115 4.38 13.15 -12.08
N VAL A 116 5.55 12.67 -11.63
CA VAL A 116 6.66 12.26 -12.51
C VAL A 116 6.25 11.19 -13.52
N LYS A 117 5.39 10.25 -13.10
CA LYS A 117 4.90 9.15 -13.95
C LYS A 117 3.63 9.48 -14.73
N ASN A 118 3.12 10.72 -14.65
CA ASN A 118 1.85 11.14 -15.26
C ASN A 118 0.66 10.25 -14.83
N VAL A 119 0.68 9.76 -13.59
CA VAL A 119 -0.41 9.00 -12.95
C VAL A 119 -1.21 9.94 -12.05
N LYS A 120 -2.54 9.85 -12.09
CA LYS A 120 -3.39 10.68 -11.24
C LYS A 120 -3.33 10.21 -9.79
N SER A 121 -2.88 11.09 -8.88
CA SER A 121 -3.11 10.92 -7.44
C SER A 121 -4.60 11.12 -7.12
N ILE A 122 -5.26 10.08 -6.60
CA ILE A 122 -6.68 10.18 -6.21
C ILE A 122 -6.87 10.86 -4.85
N VAL A 123 -5.84 10.86 -4.00
CA VAL A 123 -5.82 11.62 -2.75
C VAL A 123 -5.19 13.00 -3.03
N PRO A 124 -5.94 14.10 -2.87
CA PRO A 124 -5.42 15.44 -3.12
C PRO A 124 -4.57 15.91 -1.95
N MET A 125 -3.32 15.44 -1.87
CA MET A 125 -2.46 15.59 -0.69
C MET A 125 -2.34 17.04 -0.22
N ILE A 126 -2.16 18.01 -1.13
CA ILE A 126 -2.10 19.44 -0.75
C ILE A 126 -3.38 19.91 -0.05
N HIS A 127 -4.56 19.55 -0.58
CA HIS A 127 -5.85 19.91 0.03
C HIS A 127 -6.02 19.23 1.40
N VAL A 128 -5.63 17.95 1.51
CA VAL A 128 -5.67 17.20 2.77
C VAL A 128 -4.75 17.85 3.81
N SER A 129 -3.51 18.20 3.46
CA SER A 129 -2.55 18.85 4.35
C SER A 129 -3.07 20.16 4.92
N TRP A 130 -3.64 21.03 4.07
CA TRP A 130 -4.27 22.28 4.52
C TRP A 130 -5.45 22.03 5.48
N ASN A 131 -6.28 21.04 5.19
CA ASN A 131 -7.42 20.72 6.06
C ASN A 131 -6.94 20.19 7.42
N VAL A 132 -5.97 19.27 7.44
CA VAL A 132 -5.39 18.72 8.68
C VAL A 132 -4.76 19.83 9.52
N ALA A 133 -3.96 20.72 8.90
CA ALA A 133 -3.34 21.85 9.60
C ALA A 133 -4.36 22.81 10.24
N ARG A 134 -5.56 22.93 9.65
CA ARG A 134 -6.63 23.82 10.15
C ARG A 134 -7.49 23.18 11.23
N THR A 135 -7.70 21.87 11.20
CA THR A 135 -8.75 21.21 12.01
C THR A 135 -8.21 20.23 13.05
N VAL A 136 -6.94 19.83 12.96
CA VAL A 136 -6.34 18.80 13.81
C VAL A 136 -5.14 19.35 14.57
N LYS A 137 -5.06 19.06 15.87
CA LYS A 137 -3.87 19.35 16.69
C LYS A 137 -2.86 18.21 16.54
N ILE A 138 -1.68 18.51 16.01
CA ILE A 138 -0.59 17.55 15.84
C ILE A 138 0.41 17.71 16.96
N SER A 139 0.61 16.67 17.77
CA SER A 139 1.59 16.65 18.87
C SER A 139 2.90 15.96 18.50
N ASP A 140 2.89 15.09 17.49
CA ASP A 140 4.11 14.47 16.97
C ASP A 140 4.97 15.52 16.24
N PRO A 141 6.21 15.76 16.69
CA PRO A 141 7.03 16.85 16.17
C PRO A 141 7.49 16.61 14.72
N ASP A 142 7.64 15.35 14.30
CA ASP A 142 8.15 15.04 12.96
C ASP A 142 7.03 15.15 11.93
N LEU A 143 5.83 14.65 12.24
CA LEU A 143 4.63 14.89 11.44
C LEU A 143 4.31 16.39 11.35
N TYR A 144 4.42 17.12 12.46
CA TYR A 144 4.20 18.57 12.46
C TYR A 144 5.16 19.29 11.50
N LYS A 145 6.46 18.94 11.52
CA LYS A 145 7.46 19.52 10.61
C LYS A 145 7.19 19.18 9.14
N MET A 146 6.68 17.97 8.85
CA MET A 146 6.38 17.58 7.47
C MET A 146 5.14 18.29 6.90
N ILE A 147 4.14 18.59 7.73
CA ILE A 147 2.93 19.30 7.31
C ILE A 147 3.17 20.80 7.13
N LYS A 148 4.12 21.37 7.89
CA LYS A 148 4.40 22.81 7.96
C LYS A 148 5.33 23.29 6.86
#